data_AF-A0A957NHI7-F1
#
_entry.id   AF-A0A957NHI7-F1
#
_cell.length_a   1.000
_cell.length_b   1.000
_cell.length_c   1.000
_cell.angle_alpha   90.00
_cell.angle_beta   90.00
_cell.angle_gamma   90.00
#
_symmetry.space_group_name_H-M   'P 1'
#
loop_
_entity.id
_entity.type
_entity.pdbx_description
1 polymer ?
#
loop_
_entity_poly.entity_id
_entity_poly.type
_entity_poly.pdbx_seq_one_letter_code
_entity_poly.pdbx_strand_id
1 'polypeptide(L)'
;MVWEPYDPYARRRRELARRAQAEERLRQQEAQRQRNVSMDVVQRLQEALQRSQQEREALVQRYEQQLEAARKERQQLRQEAKQALTRLASQAREQLEEAQQQQQRLQQQIEQLQRELAGQPTPRPAASADVELVQRFQAELADARRERDAWADRYDQALSALDDERERLQAERETLNSARATLEREARADAEQQRERLVRNAEQKAFEENRATLVRLIEVADNLERALQQQESDSSAIAEGVAMTLNSFRRALEHSGVERIRSAGEPFDPTQHEAISTTTEGDAPAGTVVRELLPGYLYRGVLLRPAKVIIAAG
;
A
#
# COMPACT_ATOMS: atom_id res chain seq x y z
N MET A 1 82.52 10.57 18.62
CA MET A 1 82.15 9.14 18.61
C MET A 1 81.18 8.95 19.76
N VAL A 2 79.87 8.83 19.49
CA VAL A 2 78.85 8.72 20.54
C VAL A 2 78.78 7.26 20.99
N TRP A 3 79.00 7.01 22.28
CA TRP A 3 78.97 5.68 22.89
C TRP A 3 77.51 5.27 23.13
N GLU A 4 77.04 4.25 22.42
CA GLU A 4 75.70 3.68 22.65
C GLU A 4 75.73 2.74 23.88
N PRO A 5 74.80 2.87 24.85
CA PRO A 5 74.80 2.03 26.05
C PRO A 5 74.49 0.56 25.73
N TYR A 6 75.23 -0.38 26.32
CA TYR A 6 74.99 -1.81 26.23
C TYR A 6 73.70 -2.21 26.95
N ASP A 7 72.68 -2.61 26.20
CA ASP A 7 71.41 -3.11 26.73
C ASP A 7 71.37 -4.66 26.68
N PRO A 8 71.61 -5.36 27.81
CA PRO A 8 71.63 -6.82 27.86
C PRO A 8 70.26 -7.46 27.61
N TYR A 9 69.17 -6.69 27.68
CA TYR A 9 67.81 -7.18 27.42
C TYR A 9 67.31 -6.89 26.00
N ALA A 10 68.14 -6.26 25.16
CA ALA A 10 67.77 -5.86 23.80
C ALA A 10 67.27 -7.04 22.95
N ARG A 11 67.91 -8.21 23.03
CA ARG A 11 67.47 -9.42 22.29
C ARG A 11 66.09 -9.90 22.74
N ARG A 12 65.88 -10.02 24.06
CA ARG A 12 64.62 -10.49 24.65
C ARG A 12 63.46 -9.52 24.38
N ARG A 13 63.73 -8.21 24.41
CA ARG A 13 62.78 -7.16 23.99
C ARG A 13 62.39 -7.26 22.52
N ARG A 14 63.36 -7.48 21.62
CA ARG A 14 63.07 -7.68 20.18
C ARG A 14 62.26 -8.95 19.95
N GLU A 15 62.52 -10.01 20.72
CA GLU A 15 61.80 -11.28 20.61
C GLU A 15 60.36 -11.18 21.13
N LEU A 16 60.15 -10.52 22.27
CA LEU A 16 58.83 -10.20 22.81
C LEU A 16 58.06 -9.25 21.88
N ALA A 17 58.71 -8.24 21.33
CA ALA A 17 58.11 -7.34 20.35
C ALA A 17 57.70 -8.08 19.06
N ARG A 18 58.51 -9.02 18.57
CA ARG A 18 58.17 -9.88 17.43
C ARG A 18 56.99 -10.81 17.73
N ARG A 19 56.94 -11.40 18.93
CA ARG A 19 55.80 -12.23 19.37
C ARG A 19 54.53 -11.40 19.52
N ALA A 20 54.60 -10.22 20.14
CA ALA A 20 53.47 -9.30 20.26
C ALA A 20 52.96 -8.87 18.88
N GLN A 21 53.85 -8.51 17.95
CA GLN A 21 53.47 -8.19 16.56
C GLN A 21 52.85 -9.39 15.83
N ALA A 22 53.32 -10.63 16.10
CA ALA A 22 52.75 -11.83 15.49
C ALA A 22 51.34 -12.14 16.05
N GLU A 23 51.13 -12.02 17.35
CA GLU A 23 49.82 -12.17 17.99
C GLU A 23 48.83 -11.09 17.54
N GLU A 24 49.29 -9.85 17.40
CA GLU A 24 48.46 -8.75 16.89
C GLU A 24 48.03 -8.99 15.44
N ARG A 25 48.93 -9.49 14.58
CA ARG A 25 48.60 -9.92 13.21
C ARG A 25 47.60 -11.08 13.18
N LEU A 26 47.74 -12.05 14.09
CA LEU A 26 46.81 -13.19 14.18
C LEU A 26 45.41 -12.71 14.61
N ARG A 27 45.33 -11.85 15.62
CA ARG A 27 44.08 -11.20 16.07
C ARG A 27 43.43 -10.36 14.96
N GLN A 28 44.24 -9.61 14.20
CA GLN A 28 43.75 -8.87 13.04
C GLN A 28 43.22 -9.81 11.96
N GLN A 29 43.91 -10.91 11.65
CA GLN A 29 43.44 -11.92 10.69
C GLN A 29 42.16 -12.62 11.13
N GLU A 30 42.02 -12.98 12.40
CA GLU A 30 40.81 -13.59 12.95
C GLU A 30 39.63 -12.61 12.93
N ALA A 31 39.85 -11.35 13.32
CA ALA A 31 38.83 -10.30 13.21
C ALA A 31 38.43 -10.05 11.75
N GLN A 32 39.37 -10.09 10.81
CA GLN A 32 39.10 -9.98 9.37
C GLN A 32 38.27 -11.18 8.87
N ARG A 33 38.62 -12.41 9.30
CA ARG A 33 37.86 -13.62 8.96
C ARG A 33 36.44 -13.58 9.53
N GLN A 34 36.26 -13.19 10.78
CA GLN A 34 34.93 -13.08 11.40
C GLN A 34 34.08 -12.01 10.70
N ARG A 35 34.66 -10.86 10.32
CA ARG A 35 33.98 -9.85 9.50
C ARG A 35 33.57 -10.40 8.13
N ASN A 36 34.46 -11.12 7.45
CA ASN A 36 34.17 -11.69 6.13
C ASN A 36 33.08 -12.77 6.19
N VAL A 37 33.08 -13.64 7.21
CA VAL A 37 32.01 -14.63 7.43
C VAL A 37 30.67 -13.95 7.72
N SER A 38 30.67 -12.90 8.55
CA SER A 38 29.46 -12.11 8.82
C SER A 38 28.93 -11.44 7.55
N MET A 39 29.81 -10.99 6.66
CA MET A 39 29.44 -10.34 5.39
C MET A 39 28.88 -11.36 4.39
N ASP A 40 29.48 -12.56 4.28
CA ASP A 40 28.98 -13.66 3.44
C ASP A 40 27.59 -14.15 3.90
N VAL A 41 27.34 -14.27 5.20
CA VAL A 41 26.01 -14.60 5.74
C VAL A 41 24.97 -13.53 5.39
N VAL A 42 25.32 -12.25 5.57
CA VAL A 42 24.44 -11.13 5.19
C VAL A 42 24.16 -11.13 3.69
N GLN A 43 25.17 -11.38 2.86
CA GLN A 43 25.02 -11.40 1.42
C GLN A 43 24.15 -12.56 0.94
N ARG A 44 24.31 -13.77 1.51
CA ARG A 44 23.42 -14.91 1.23
C ARG A 44 21.98 -14.67 1.66
N LEU A 45 21.76 -13.99 2.79
CA LEU A 45 20.42 -13.61 3.24
C LEU A 45 19.80 -12.55 2.31
N GLN A 46 20.58 -11.58 1.85
CA GLN A 46 20.14 -10.61 0.85
C GLN A 46 19.78 -11.29 -0.48
N GLU A 47 20.60 -12.21 -0.96
CA GLU A 47 20.31 -12.99 -2.17
C GLU A 47 19.06 -13.87 -2.01
N ALA A 48 18.90 -14.54 -0.85
CA ALA A 48 17.72 -15.34 -0.57
C ALA A 48 16.44 -14.48 -0.50
N LEU A 49 16.53 -13.29 0.10
CA LEU A 49 15.42 -12.33 0.14
C LEU A 49 15.07 -11.83 -1.27
N GLN A 50 16.06 -11.46 -2.07
CA GLN A 50 15.86 -11.05 -3.47
C GLN A 50 15.24 -12.16 -4.31
N ARG A 51 15.73 -13.40 -4.18
CA ARG A 51 15.14 -14.56 -4.86
C ARG A 51 13.69 -14.78 -4.44
N SER A 52 13.39 -14.70 -3.15
CA SER A 52 12.01 -14.82 -2.66
C SER A 52 11.11 -13.69 -3.17
N GLN A 53 11.62 -12.46 -3.26
CA GLN A 53 10.89 -11.34 -3.87
C GLN A 53 10.62 -11.58 -5.35
N GLN A 54 11.63 -11.98 -6.12
CA GLN A 54 11.49 -12.30 -7.55
C GLN A 54 10.51 -13.46 -7.80
N GLU A 55 10.54 -14.51 -6.97
CA GLU A 55 9.60 -15.63 -7.06
C GLU A 55 8.15 -15.19 -6.80
N ARG A 56 7.93 -14.31 -5.82
CA ARG A 56 6.60 -13.74 -5.54
C ARG A 56 6.13 -12.86 -6.68
N GLU A 57 6.99 -12.00 -7.22
CA GLU A 57 6.67 -11.15 -8.37
C GLU A 57 6.33 -11.98 -9.61
N ALA A 58 7.12 -13.02 -9.91
CA ALA A 58 6.85 -13.92 -11.02
C ALA A 58 5.53 -14.69 -10.85
N LEU A 59 5.20 -15.10 -9.62
CA LEU A 59 3.93 -15.74 -9.31
C LEU A 59 2.75 -14.76 -9.55
N VAL A 60 2.85 -13.53 -9.04
CA VAL A 60 1.83 -12.48 -9.24
C VAL A 60 1.62 -12.22 -10.72
N GLN A 61 2.69 -12.03 -11.49
CA GLN A 61 2.61 -11.81 -12.93
C GLN A 61 1.93 -12.96 -13.67
N ARG A 62 2.20 -14.22 -13.30
CA ARG A 62 1.51 -15.39 -13.87
C ARG A 62 0.02 -15.38 -13.58
N TYR A 63 -0.38 -15.04 -12.35
CA TYR A 63 -1.79 -14.93 -11.97
C TYR A 63 -2.48 -13.79 -12.69
N GLU A 64 -1.85 -12.63 -12.83
CA GLU A 64 -2.38 -11.49 -13.58
C GLU A 64 -2.58 -11.84 -15.05
N GLN A 65 -1.61 -12.50 -15.68
CA GLN A 65 -1.72 -12.98 -17.06
C GLN A 65 -2.87 -13.98 -17.23
N GLN A 66 -3.04 -14.92 -16.30
CA GLN A 66 -4.16 -15.86 -16.33
C GLN A 66 -5.51 -15.16 -16.16
N LEU A 67 -5.61 -14.20 -15.25
CA LEU A 67 -6.82 -13.41 -15.05
C LEU A 67 -7.16 -12.56 -16.27
N GLU A 68 -6.17 -11.93 -16.90
CA GLU A 68 -6.37 -11.18 -18.13
C GLU A 68 -6.79 -12.08 -19.30
N ALA A 69 -6.17 -13.25 -19.45
CA ALA A 69 -6.55 -14.22 -20.47
C ALA A 69 -8.00 -14.68 -20.28
N ALA A 70 -8.39 -15.06 -19.06
CA ALA A 70 -9.76 -15.46 -18.73
C ALA A 70 -10.77 -14.33 -18.95
N ARG A 71 -10.40 -13.07 -18.65
CA ARG A 71 -11.22 -11.89 -18.94
C ARG A 71 -11.43 -11.69 -20.43
N LYS A 72 -10.36 -11.78 -21.23
CA LYS A 72 -10.41 -11.64 -22.69
C LYS A 72 -11.26 -12.74 -23.32
N GLU A 73 -11.08 -13.99 -22.91
CA GLU A 73 -11.86 -15.13 -23.37
C GLU A 73 -13.35 -14.95 -23.05
N ARG A 74 -13.69 -14.59 -21.80
CA ARG A 74 -15.08 -14.31 -21.40
C ARG A 74 -15.68 -13.15 -22.19
N GLN A 75 -14.90 -12.11 -22.48
CA GLN A 75 -15.34 -10.98 -23.30
C GLN A 75 -15.58 -11.39 -24.76
N GLN A 76 -14.71 -12.25 -25.32
CA GLN A 76 -14.85 -12.76 -26.68
C GLN A 76 -16.12 -13.61 -26.81
N LEU A 77 -16.32 -14.59 -25.93
CA LEU A 77 -17.52 -15.44 -25.93
C LEU A 77 -18.82 -14.62 -25.85
N ARG A 78 -18.82 -13.52 -25.09
CA ARG A 78 -19.94 -12.57 -25.03
C ARG A 78 -20.18 -11.84 -26.34
N GLN A 79 -19.12 -11.37 -26.98
CA GLN A 79 -19.23 -10.70 -28.27
C GLN A 79 -19.75 -11.67 -29.33
N GLU A 80 -19.26 -12.90 -29.33
CA GLU A 80 -19.73 -13.96 -30.22
C GLU A 80 -21.22 -14.29 -29.99
N ALA A 81 -21.64 -14.45 -28.73
CA ALA A 81 -23.04 -14.68 -28.39
C ALA A 81 -23.95 -13.52 -28.83
N LYS A 82 -23.53 -12.27 -28.58
CA LYS A 82 -24.26 -11.09 -29.03
C LYS A 82 -24.37 -11.03 -30.56
N GLN A 83 -23.28 -11.32 -31.27
CA GLN A 83 -23.27 -11.36 -32.74
C GLN A 83 -24.18 -12.47 -33.27
N ALA A 84 -24.18 -13.66 -32.65
CA ALA A 84 -25.06 -14.75 -33.01
C ALA A 84 -26.54 -14.36 -32.84
N LEU A 85 -26.91 -13.76 -31.69
CA LEU A 85 -28.27 -13.26 -31.45
C LEU A 85 -28.67 -12.18 -32.47
N THR A 86 -27.76 -11.26 -32.79
CA THR A 86 -28.01 -10.23 -33.80
C THR A 86 -28.27 -10.83 -35.17
N ARG A 87 -27.48 -11.84 -35.57
CA ARG A 87 -27.66 -12.56 -36.84
C ARG A 87 -28.98 -13.31 -36.88
N LEU A 88 -29.35 -13.99 -35.79
CA LEU A 88 -30.63 -14.69 -35.68
C LEU A 88 -31.80 -13.72 -35.81
N ALA A 89 -31.74 -12.57 -35.13
CA ALA A 89 -32.76 -11.52 -35.24
C ALA A 89 -32.87 -10.98 -36.68
N SER A 90 -31.74 -10.72 -37.35
CA SER A 90 -31.77 -10.26 -38.75
C SER A 90 -32.34 -11.31 -39.71
N GLN A 91 -32.00 -12.59 -39.51
CA GLN A 91 -32.53 -13.69 -40.32
C GLN A 91 -34.04 -13.86 -40.11
N ALA A 92 -34.51 -13.83 -38.85
CA ALA A 92 -35.93 -13.91 -38.55
C ALA A 92 -36.72 -12.74 -39.15
N ARG A 93 -36.13 -11.53 -39.15
CA ARG A 93 -36.72 -10.36 -39.80
C ARG A 93 -36.84 -10.52 -41.31
N GLU A 94 -35.78 -10.97 -41.97
CA GLU A 94 -35.78 -11.18 -43.43
C GLU A 94 -36.86 -12.20 -43.83
N GLN A 95 -36.93 -13.32 -43.11
CA GLN A 95 -37.95 -14.35 -43.33
C GLN A 95 -39.38 -13.85 -43.06
N LEU A 96 -39.55 -13.00 -42.05
CA LEU A 96 -40.84 -12.34 -41.79
C LEU A 96 -41.23 -11.41 -42.95
N GLU A 97 -40.29 -10.62 -43.47
CA GLU A 97 -40.52 -9.73 -44.62
C GLU A 97 -40.88 -10.55 -45.88
N GLU A 98 -40.20 -11.67 -46.13
CA GLU A 98 -40.51 -12.60 -47.23
C GLU A 98 -41.92 -13.21 -47.09
N ALA A 99 -42.27 -13.71 -45.90
CA ALA A 99 -43.59 -14.28 -45.62
C ALA A 99 -44.71 -13.23 -45.79
N GLN A 100 -44.47 -11.98 -45.36
CA GLN A 100 -45.40 -10.87 -45.59
C GLN A 100 -45.60 -10.58 -47.08
N GLN A 101 -44.52 -10.56 -47.86
CA GLN A 101 -44.60 -10.36 -49.31
C GLN A 101 -45.37 -11.49 -50.00
N GLN A 102 -45.13 -12.75 -49.62
CA GLN A 102 -45.85 -13.90 -50.16
C GLN A 102 -47.35 -13.82 -49.82
N GLN A 103 -47.69 -13.48 -48.58
CA GLN A 103 -49.07 -13.28 -48.17
C GLN A 103 -49.75 -12.18 -49.01
N GLN A 104 -49.09 -11.03 -49.22
CA GLN A 104 -49.62 -9.94 -50.02
C GLN A 104 -49.84 -10.35 -51.49
N ARG A 105 -48.89 -11.10 -52.09
CA ARG A 105 -49.02 -11.61 -53.46
C ARG A 105 -50.23 -12.54 -53.59
N LEU A 106 -50.39 -13.50 -52.67
CA LEU A 106 -51.53 -14.42 -52.67
C LEU A 106 -52.86 -13.66 -52.50
N GLN A 107 -52.91 -12.65 -51.63
CA GLN A 107 -54.10 -11.79 -51.48
C GLN A 107 -54.45 -11.08 -52.79
N GLN A 108 -53.47 -10.50 -53.48
CA GLN A 108 -53.68 -9.82 -54.76
C GLN A 108 -54.17 -10.80 -55.85
N GLN A 109 -53.59 -12.00 -55.92
CA GLN A 109 -54.01 -13.04 -56.88
C GLN A 109 -55.45 -13.51 -56.63
N ILE A 110 -55.83 -13.73 -55.36
CA ILE A 110 -57.21 -14.09 -54.99
C ILE A 110 -58.16 -12.95 -55.38
N GLU A 111 -57.82 -11.70 -55.07
CA GLU A 111 -58.65 -10.55 -55.38
C GLU A 111 -58.84 -10.37 -56.90
N GLN A 112 -57.77 -10.55 -57.68
CA GLN A 112 -57.83 -10.51 -59.14
C GLN A 112 -58.75 -11.60 -59.70
N LEU A 113 -58.57 -12.86 -59.29
CA LEU A 113 -59.40 -13.98 -59.74
C LEU A 113 -60.87 -13.78 -59.37
N GLN A 114 -61.15 -13.31 -58.15
CA GLN A 114 -62.52 -13.01 -57.72
C GLN A 114 -63.18 -11.92 -58.58
N ARG A 115 -62.43 -10.89 -58.99
CA ARG A 115 -62.93 -9.86 -59.91
C ARG A 115 -63.20 -10.42 -61.31
N GLU A 116 -62.33 -11.29 -61.82
CA GLU A 116 -62.51 -11.96 -63.12
C GLU A 116 -63.73 -12.89 -63.11
N LEU A 117 -63.95 -13.64 -62.03
CA LEU A 117 -65.15 -14.47 -61.81
C LEU A 117 -66.45 -13.64 -61.73
N ALA A 118 -66.42 -12.47 -61.09
CA ALA A 118 -67.59 -11.60 -60.96
C ALA A 118 -68.04 -10.94 -62.28
N GLY A 119 -67.14 -10.86 -63.28
CA GLY A 119 -67.40 -10.23 -64.59
C GLY A 119 -67.96 -11.14 -65.69
N GLN A 120 -68.11 -12.46 -65.46
CA GLN A 120 -68.52 -13.41 -66.51
C GLN A 120 -70.06 -13.60 -66.58
N PRO A 121 -70.72 -13.51 -67.77
CA PRO A 121 -72.19 -13.49 -67.85
C PRO A 121 -72.93 -14.85 -67.73
N THR A 122 -72.25 -16.00 -67.75
CA THR A 122 -72.89 -17.33 -67.56
C THR A 122 -71.86 -18.38 -67.11
N PRO A 123 -72.26 -19.40 -66.31
CA PRO A 123 -71.34 -20.39 -65.79
C PRO A 123 -70.86 -21.34 -66.90
N ARG A 124 -69.58 -21.23 -67.28
CA ARG A 124 -68.86 -22.22 -68.11
C ARG A 124 -68.23 -23.31 -67.23
N PRO A 125 -67.90 -24.50 -67.75
CA PRO A 125 -67.11 -25.49 -67.01
C PRO A 125 -65.76 -24.93 -66.50
N ALA A 126 -65.18 -23.94 -67.19
CA ALA A 126 -64.01 -23.19 -66.73
C ALA A 126 -64.25 -22.44 -65.39
N ALA A 127 -65.46 -21.94 -65.15
CA ALA A 127 -65.79 -21.23 -63.90
C ALA A 127 -65.76 -22.14 -62.66
N SER A 128 -65.95 -23.46 -62.82
CA SER A 128 -65.79 -24.42 -61.71
C SER A 128 -64.31 -24.64 -61.34
N ALA A 129 -63.42 -24.69 -62.33
CA ALA A 129 -61.98 -24.78 -62.12
C ALA A 129 -61.40 -23.48 -61.52
N ASP A 130 -61.94 -22.31 -61.90
CA ASP A 130 -61.53 -21.01 -61.34
C ASP A 130 -61.95 -20.88 -59.86
N VAL A 131 -63.10 -21.44 -59.47
CA VAL A 131 -63.55 -21.51 -58.07
C VAL A 131 -62.66 -22.45 -57.24
N GLU A 132 -62.30 -23.62 -57.76
CA GLU A 132 -61.36 -24.53 -57.10
C GLU A 132 -59.96 -23.90 -56.95
N LEU A 133 -59.52 -23.12 -57.95
CA LEU A 133 -58.26 -22.38 -57.89
C LEU A 133 -58.28 -21.29 -56.81
N VAL A 134 -59.37 -20.54 -56.67
CA VAL A 134 -59.56 -19.56 -55.58
C VAL A 134 -59.54 -20.26 -54.21
N GLN A 135 -60.19 -21.41 -54.06
CA GLN A 135 -60.17 -22.17 -52.80
C GLN A 135 -58.76 -22.68 -52.46
N ARG A 136 -58.01 -23.13 -53.47
CA ARG A 136 -56.60 -23.52 -53.30
C ARG A 136 -55.74 -22.34 -52.84
N PHE A 137 -55.84 -21.18 -53.48
CA PHE A 137 -55.10 -20.00 -53.05
C PHE A 137 -55.52 -19.49 -51.67
N GLN A 138 -56.79 -19.64 -51.29
CA GLN A 138 -57.25 -19.34 -49.93
C GLN A 138 -56.61 -20.26 -48.88
N ALA A 139 -56.43 -21.56 -49.19
CA ALA A 139 -55.69 -22.48 -48.33
C ALA A 139 -54.20 -22.10 -48.24
N GLU A 140 -53.56 -21.81 -49.38
CA GLU A 140 -52.16 -21.36 -49.43
C GLU A 140 -51.95 -20.03 -48.67
N LEU A 141 -52.94 -19.11 -48.71
CA LEU A 141 -52.92 -17.87 -47.93
C LEU A 141 -53.04 -18.14 -46.43
N ALA A 142 -53.85 -19.12 -46.02
CA ALA A 142 -53.98 -19.51 -44.62
C ALA A 142 -52.67 -20.12 -44.09
N ASP A 143 -51.95 -20.88 -44.92
CA ASP A 143 -50.62 -21.41 -44.59
C ASP A 143 -49.57 -20.30 -44.52
N ALA A 144 -49.54 -19.39 -45.50
CA ALA A 144 -48.63 -18.24 -45.51
C ALA A 144 -48.84 -17.31 -44.30
N ARG A 145 -50.10 -17.12 -43.84
CA ARG A 145 -50.40 -16.37 -42.61
C ARG A 145 -49.83 -17.06 -41.37
N ARG A 146 -49.99 -18.38 -41.26
CA ARG A 146 -49.42 -19.18 -40.16
C ARG A 146 -47.89 -19.10 -40.14
N GLU A 147 -47.26 -19.16 -41.32
CA GLU A 147 -45.82 -19.05 -41.45
C GLU A 147 -45.30 -17.66 -41.07
N ARG A 148 -45.97 -16.59 -41.52
CA ARG A 148 -45.68 -15.22 -41.09
C ARG A 148 -45.79 -15.08 -39.58
N ASP A 149 -46.87 -15.56 -38.97
CA ASP A 149 -47.09 -15.45 -37.53
C ASP A 149 -46.01 -16.20 -36.74
N ALA A 150 -45.61 -17.39 -37.21
CA ALA A 150 -44.50 -18.13 -36.63
C ALA A 150 -43.15 -17.37 -36.74
N TRP A 151 -42.90 -16.67 -37.84
CA TRP A 151 -41.71 -15.83 -37.99
C TRP A 151 -41.76 -14.56 -37.15
N ALA A 152 -42.94 -13.95 -36.98
CA ALA A 152 -43.15 -12.82 -36.10
C ALA A 152 -42.82 -13.20 -34.65
N ASP A 153 -43.36 -14.33 -34.17
CA ASP A 153 -43.07 -14.84 -32.83
C ASP A 153 -41.57 -15.10 -32.61
N ARG A 154 -40.88 -15.68 -33.60
CA ARG A 154 -39.43 -15.93 -33.54
C ARG A 154 -38.62 -14.64 -33.50
N TYR A 155 -39.03 -13.62 -34.26
CA TYR A 155 -38.38 -12.31 -34.27
C TYR A 155 -38.54 -11.60 -32.92
N ASP A 156 -39.75 -11.63 -32.35
CA ASP A 156 -40.03 -11.05 -31.03
C ASP A 156 -39.24 -11.77 -29.93
N GLN A 157 -39.14 -13.10 -29.98
CA GLN A 157 -38.30 -13.88 -29.07
C GLN A 157 -36.80 -13.52 -29.20
N ALA A 158 -36.31 -13.33 -30.42
CA ALA A 158 -34.91 -12.95 -30.66
C ALA A 158 -34.60 -11.53 -30.15
N LEU A 159 -35.55 -10.59 -30.30
CA LEU A 159 -35.43 -9.24 -29.75
C LEU A 159 -35.43 -9.26 -28.21
N SER A 160 -36.36 -9.98 -27.59
CA SER A 160 -36.42 -10.14 -26.14
C SER A 160 -35.10 -10.69 -25.59
N ALA A 161 -34.56 -11.76 -26.21
CA ALA A 161 -33.29 -12.34 -25.80
C ALA A 161 -32.10 -11.36 -25.94
N LEU A 162 -32.15 -10.48 -26.94
CA LEU A 162 -31.12 -9.46 -27.13
C LEU A 162 -31.20 -8.38 -26.04
N ASP A 163 -32.39 -7.95 -25.66
CA ASP A 163 -32.58 -6.96 -24.60
C ASP A 163 -32.23 -7.53 -23.23
N ASP A 164 -32.60 -8.77 -22.92
CA ASP A 164 -32.19 -9.48 -21.70
C ASP A 164 -30.65 -9.55 -21.57
N GLU A 165 -29.96 -9.90 -22.66
CA GLU A 165 -28.49 -9.95 -22.65
C GLU A 165 -27.87 -8.55 -22.50
N ARG A 166 -28.51 -7.50 -23.03
CA ARG A 166 -28.05 -6.11 -22.85
C ARG A 166 -28.17 -5.66 -21.39
N GLU A 167 -29.32 -5.92 -20.76
CA GLU A 167 -29.55 -5.59 -19.35
C GLU A 167 -28.57 -6.34 -18.45
N ARG A 168 -28.37 -7.64 -18.68
CA ARG A 168 -27.40 -8.46 -17.95
C ARG A 168 -25.98 -7.89 -18.05
N LEU A 169 -25.55 -7.50 -19.25
CA LEU A 169 -24.22 -6.91 -19.47
C LEU A 169 -24.08 -5.54 -18.79
N GLN A 170 -25.15 -4.74 -18.74
CA GLN A 170 -25.14 -3.45 -18.03
C GLN A 170 -25.02 -3.65 -16.52
N ALA A 171 -25.85 -4.50 -15.92
CA ALA A 171 -25.83 -4.79 -14.49
C ALA A 171 -24.48 -5.35 -14.03
N GLU A 172 -23.86 -6.23 -14.82
CA GLU A 172 -22.53 -6.75 -14.51
C GLU A 172 -21.45 -5.67 -14.59
N ARG A 173 -21.51 -4.76 -15.59
CA ARG A 173 -20.57 -3.63 -15.69
C ARG A 173 -20.67 -2.71 -14.49
N GLU A 174 -21.88 -2.39 -14.03
CA GLU A 174 -22.10 -1.58 -12.85
C GLU A 174 -21.54 -2.26 -11.60
N THR A 175 -21.80 -3.57 -11.44
CA THR A 175 -21.26 -4.38 -10.34
C THR A 175 -19.73 -4.34 -10.34
N LEU A 176 -19.08 -4.59 -11.48
CA LEU A 176 -17.62 -4.57 -11.58
C LEU A 176 -17.03 -3.18 -11.33
N ASN A 177 -17.66 -2.12 -11.81
CA ASN A 177 -17.22 -0.74 -11.57
C ASN A 177 -17.33 -0.38 -10.08
N SER A 178 -18.42 -0.77 -9.41
CA SER A 178 -18.60 -0.53 -7.99
C SER A 178 -17.59 -1.29 -7.13
N ALA A 179 -17.33 -2.56 -7.46
CA ALA A 179 -16.32 -3.37 -6.78
C ALA A 179 -14.91 -2.78 -6.97
N ARG A 180 -14.57 -2.35 -8.19
CA ARG A 180 -13.29 -1.69 -8.48
C ARG A 180 -13.14 -0.40 -7.69
N ALA A 181 -14.16 0.46 -7.66
CA ALA A 181 -14.11 1.71 -6.90
C ALA A 181 -13.92 1.48 -5.40
N THR A 182 -14.49 0.40 -4.86
CA THR A 182 -14.33 0.00 -3.45
C THR A 182 -12.89 -0.44 -3.18
N LEU A 183 -12.36 -1.35 -3.99
CA LEU A 183 -10.97 -1.83 -3.87
C LEU A 183 -9.94 -0.70 -4.02
N GLU A 184 -10.16 0.24 -4.95
CA GLU A 184 -9.27 1.40 -5.12
C GLU A 184 -9.28 2.33 -3.88
N ARG A 185 -10.42 2.47 -3.19
CA ARG A 185 -10.50 3.25 -1.94
C ARG A 185 -9.79 2.55 -0.80
N GLU A 186 -10.00 1.24 -0.65
CA GLU A 186 -9.35 0.41 0.37
C GLU A 186 -7.83 0.41 0.17
N ALA A 187 -7.34 0.17 -1.05
CA ALA A 187 -5.91 0.17 -1.36
C ALA A 187 -5.24 1.52 -1.07
N ARG A 188 -5.94 2.65 -1.32
CA ARG A 188 -5.43 3.99 -0.97
C ARG A 188 -5.37 4.19 0.54
N ALA A 189 -6.39 3.75 1.27
CA ALA A 189 -6.42 3.86 2.73
C ALA A 189 -5.29 3.02 3.36
N ASP A 190 -5.12 1.78 2.90
CA ASP A 190 -4.05 0.89 3.35
C ASP A 190 -2.66 1.48 3.08
N ALA A 191 -2.46 2.06 1.89
CA ALA A 191 -1.20 2.71 1.53
C ALA A 191 -0.88 3.91 2.44
N GLU A 192 -1.87 4.74 2.78
CA GLU A 192 -1.67 5.88 3.69
C GLU A 192 -1.34 5.38 5.11
N GLN A 193 -2.07 4.39 5.62
CA GLN A 193 -1.78 3.80 6.92
C GLN A 193 -0.38 3.18 7.00
N GLN A 194 0.05 2.48 5.94
CA GLN A 194 1.40 1.94 5.85
C GLN A 194 2.44 3.05 5.85
N ARG A 195 2.21 4.14 5.09
CA ARG A 195 3.10 5.30 5.04
C ARG A 195 3.23 5.96 6.42
N GLU A 196 2.13 6.24 7.11
CA GLU A 196 2.14 6.79 8.47
C GLU A 196 2.87 5.89 9.46
N ARG A 197 2.71 4.56 9.34
CA ARG A 197 3.41 3.59 10.19
C ARG A 197 4.91 3.60 9.91
N LEU A 198 5.31 3.67 8.64
CA LEU A 198 6.73 3.73 8.27
C LEU A 198 7.40 5.01 8.78
N VAL A 199 6.73 6.16 8.66
CA VAL A 199 7.22 7.44 9.20
C VAL A 199 7.39 7.34 10.72
N ARG A 200 6.37 6.89 11.45
CA ARG A 200 6.45 6.71 12.92
C ARG A 200 7.58 5.76 13.32
N ASN A 201 7.72 4.63 12.64
CA ASN A 201 8.80 3.68 12.91
C ASN A 201 10.19 4.28 12.63
N ALA A 202 10.32 5.09 11.57
CA ALA A 202 11.58 5.74 11.23
C ALA A 202 11.96 6.82 12.26
N GLU A 203 10.99 7.62 12.71
CA GLU A 203 11.19 8.62 13.76
C GLU A 203 11.58 7.97 15.08
N GLN A 204 10.88 6.90 15.48
CA GLN A 204 11.20 6.15 16.69
C GLN A 204 12.59 5.52 16.62
N LYS A 205 12.95 4.92 15.48
CA LYS A 205 14.28 4.35 15.30
C LYS A 205 15.38 5.42 15.35
N ALA A 206 15.17 6.56 14.70
CA ALA A 206 16.10 7.68 14.74
C ALA A 206 16.26 8.24 16.16
N PHE A 207 15.17 8.28 16.95
CA PHE A 207 15.22 8.63 18.36
C PHE A 207 16.07 7.64 19.16
N GLU A 208 15.81 6.33 19.02
CA GLU A 208 16.52 5.27 19.73
C GLU A 208 18.02 5.25 19.41
N GLU A 209 18.39 5.42 18.13
CA GLU A 209 19.78 5.49 17.68
C GLU A 209 20.52 6.72 18.24
N ASN A 210 19.85 7.87 18.29
CA ASN A 210 20.46 9.11 18.79
C ASN A 210 20.48 9.20 20.32
N ARG A 211 19.55 8.53 21.01
CA ARG A 211 19.37 8.64 22.47
C ARG A 211 20.67 8.39 23.24
N ALA A 212 21.35 7.28 22.96
CA ALA A 212 22.58 6.93 23.67
C ALA A 212 23.69 7.98 23.47
N THR A 213 23.76 8.61 22.29
CA THR A 213 24.73 9.67 22.00
C THR A 213 24.36 10.97 22.69
N LEU A 214 23.08 11.36 22.65
CA LEU A 214 22.60 12.56 23.34
C LEU A 214 22.80 12.48 24.87
N VAL A 215 22.54 11.32 25.47
CA VAL A 215 22.79 11.10 26.91
C VAL A 215 24.27 11.30 27.24
N ARG A 216 25.19 10.73 26.46
CA ARG A 216 26.64 10.94 26.65
C ARG A 216 27.06 12.40 26.50
N LEU A 217 26.43 13.15 25.58
CA LEU A 217 26.71 14.58 25.41
C LEU A 217 26.21 15.39 26.61
N ILE A 218 25.05 15.05 27.17
CA ILE A 218 24.54 15.69 28.40
C ILE A 218 25.46 15.42 29.59
N GLU A 219 26.02 14.22 29.72
CA GLU A 219 27.01 13.92 30.77
C GLU A 219 28.23 14.85 30.70
N VAL A 220 28.63 15.29 29.49
CA VAL A 220 29.68 16.31 29.33
C VAL A 220 29.23 17.66 29.89
N ALA A 221 27.99 18.09 29.62
CA ALA A 221 27.43 19.31 30.22
C ALA A 221 27.41 19.24 31.76
N ASP A 222 26.98 18.11 32.32
CA ASP A 222 26.94 17.91 33.77
C ASP A 222 28.35 18.00 34.39
N ASN A 223 29.36 17.46 33.70
CA ASN A 223 30.75 17.53 34.15
C ASN A 223 31.28 18.98 34.13
N LEU A 224 30.91 19.76 33.11
CA LEU A 224 31.25 21.18 33.04
C LEU A 224 30.53 21.99 34.15
N GLU A 225 29.26 21.69 34.42
CA GLU A 225 28.52 22.29 35.55
C GLU A 225 29.18 21.97 36.89
N ARG A 226 29.57 20.71 37.11
CA ARG A 226 30.27 20.29 38.34
C ARG A 226 31.63 20.95 38.48
N ALA A 227 32.38 21.12 37.39
CA ALA A 227 33.66 21.83 37.40
C ALA A 227 33.48 23.31 37.80
N LEU A 228 32.40 23.96 37.37
CA LEU A 228 32.08 25.33 37.79
C LEU A 228 31.67 25.43 39.26
N GLN A 229 31.07 24.38 39.83
CA GLN A 229 30.68 24.35 41.25
C GLN A 229 31.86 24.13 42.21
N GLN A 230 32.97 23.53 41.75
CA GLN A 230 34.15 23.22 42.58
C GLN A 230 35.26 24.29 42.53
N GLN A 231 34.95 25.52 42.13
CA GLN A 231 35.97 26.56 41.96
C GLN A 231 36.63 26.99 43.28
N GLU A 232 37.96 27.07 43.26
CA GLU A 232 38.76 27.77 44.26
C GLU A 232 39.05 29.21 43.80
N SER A 233 39.22 30.12 44.78
CA SER A 233 39.21 31.58 44.61
C SER A 233 40.20 32.16 43.57
N ASP A 234 41.25 31.43 43.19
CA ASP A 234 42.35 31.91 42.33
C ASP A 234 42.21 31.53 40.83
N SER A 235 41.11 30.92 40.40
CA SER A 235 40.94 30.38 39.03
C SER A 235 39.90 31.12 38.15
N SER A 236 39.68 32.43 38.35
CA SER A 236 38.52 33.14 37.76
C SER A 236 38.48 33.21 36.22
N ALA A 237 39.63 33.28 35.53
CA ALA A 237 39.65 33.33 34.07
C ALA A 237 39.30 31.97 33.42
N ILE A 238 39.72 30.86 34.04
CA ILE A 238 39.38 29.50 33.58
C ILE A 238 37.90 29.23 33.82
N ALA A 239 37.40 29.63 34.99
CA ALA A 239 35.99 29.60 35.35
C ALA A 239 35.10 30.28 34.31
N GLU A 240 35.47 31.50 33.90
CA GLU A 240 34.74 32.25 32.88
C GLU A 240 34.73 31.53 31.52
N GLY A 241 35.89 31.01 31.08
CA GLY A 241 35.98 30.25 29.82
C GLY A 241 35.14 28.96 29.82
N VAL A 242 35.12 28.24 30.95
CA VAL A 242 34.28 27.03 31.11
C VAL A 242 32.80 27.42 31.10
N ALA A 243 32.41 28.51 31.75
CA ALA A 243 31.03 29.00 31.76
C ALA A 243 30.55 29.40 30.35
N MET A 244 31.40 30.08 29.58
CA MET A 244 31.11 30.42 28.17
C MET A 244 30.95 29.17 27.30
N THR A 245 31.80 28.15 27.51
CA THR A 245 31.74 26.88 26.79
C THR A 245 30.47 26.11 27.12
N LEU A 246 30.11 26.01 28.40
CA LEU A 246 28.87 25.38 28.85
C LEU A 246 27.63 26.08 28.25
N ASN A 247 27.60 27.41 28.22
CA ASN A 247 26.50 28.15 27.62
C ASN A 247 26.40 27.90 26.11
N SER A 248 27.51 27.90 25.39
CA SER A 248 27.54 27.57 23.96
C SER A 248 27.07 26.13 23.71
N PHE A 249 27.48 25.20 24.55
CA PHE A 249 27.10 23.79 24.46
C PHE A 249 25.60 23.58 24.72
N ARG A 250 25.05 24.22 25.76
CA ARG A 250 23.60 24.20 26.03
C ARG A 250 22.79 24.77 24.88
N ARG A 251 23.22 25.89 24.30
CA ARG A 251 22.56 26.45 23.10
C ARG A 251 22.59 25.47 21.93
N ALA A 252 23.70 24.77 21.69
CA ALA A 252 23.80 23.77 20.63
C ALA A 252 22.84 22.57 20.86
N LEU A 253 22.71 22.13 22.11
CA LEU A 253 21.73 21.11 22.51
C LEU A 253 20.29 21.58 22.26
N GLU A 254 19.94 22.80 22.68
CA GLU A 254 18.62 23.41 22.45
C GLU A 254 18.28 23.52 20.96
N HIS A 255 19.21 24.00 20.12
CA HIS A 255 19.01 24.06 18.66
C HIS A 255 18.82 22.67 18.03
N SER A 256 19.36 21.63 18.66
CA SER A 256 19.19 20.24 18.23
C SER A 256 17.87 19.63 18.73
N GLY A 257 17.10 20.37 19.54
CA GLY A 257 15.83 19.94 20.12
C GLY A 257 15.96 19.27 21.49
N VAL A 258 17.10 19.40 22.18
CA VAL A 258 17.30 18.93 23.55
C VAL A 258 17.01 20.08 24.53
N GLU A 259 16.01 19.90 25.38
CA GLU A 259 15.53 20.92 26.31
C GLU A 259 15.78 20.48 27.76
N ARG A 260 16.24 21.39 28.61
CA ARG A 260 16.42 21.13 30.05
C ARG A 260 15.07 21.24 30.76
N ILE A 261 14.75 20.25 31.59
CA ILE A 261 13.57 20.25 32.46
C ILE A 261 13.78 21.29 33.57
N ARG A 262 12.76 22.13 33.82
CA ARG A 262 12.75 23.05 34.96
C ARG A 262 12.19 22.30 36.16
N SER A 263 13.05 21.91 37.08
CA SER A 263 12.66 21.03 38.18
C SER A 263 12.58 21.76 39.53
N ALA A 264 13.55 22.64 39.84
CA ALA A 264 13.61 23.30 41.14
C ALA A 264 12.48 24.31 41.36
N GLY A 265 11.74 24.18 42.47
CA GLY A 265 10.60 25.03 42.81
C GLY A 265 9.27 24.60 42.18
N GLU A 266 9.29 23.62 41.27
CA GLU A 266 8.09 23.08 40.62
C GLU A 266 7.50 21.89 41.41
N PRO A 267 6.21 21.56 41.22
CA PRO A 267 5.63 20.33 41.73
C PRO A 267 6.35 19.09 41.18
N PHE A 268 6.45 18.04 41.99
CA PHE A 268 7.02 16.77 41.55
C PHE A 268 6.11 16.08 40.49
N ASP A 269 6.65 15.86 39.29
CA ASP A 269 6.01 15.07 38.23
C ASP A 269 6.74 13.72 38.05
N PRO A 270 6.11 12.57 38.37
CA PRO A 270 6.71 11.24 38.19
C PRO A 270 7.10 10.90 36.74
N THR A 271 6.52 11.60 35.75
CA THR A 271 6.84 11.37 34.33
C THR A 271 8.13 12.06 33.90
N GLN A 272 8.64 13.02 34.68
CA GLN A 272 9.80 13.86 34.34
C GLN A 272 10.88 13.87 35.43
N HIS A 273 10.52 13.49 36.66
CA HIS A 273 11.38 13.58 37.84
C HIS A 273 11.61 12.20 38.48
N GLU A 274 12.83 11.98 38.97
CA GLU A 274 13.24 10.86 39.79
C GLU A 274 13.57 11.38 41.20
N ALA A 275 12.72 11.07 42.18
CA ALA A 275 12.95 11.49 43.57
C ALA A 275 14.04 10.63 44.21
N ILE A 276 15.15 11.24 44.60
CA ILE A 276 16.28 10.56 45.24
C ILE A 276 16.13 10.55 46.76
N SER A 277 15.59 11.62 47.34
CA SER A 277 15.31 11.71 48.78
C SER A 277 14.25 12.76 49.09
N THR A 278 13.78 12.76 50.34
CA THR A 278 12.87 13.76 50.91
C THR A 278 13.62 14.61 51.93
N THR A 279 13.29 15.90 52.04
CA THR A 279 13.85 16.79 53.08
C THR A 279 12.75 17.50 53.86
N THR A 280 13.02 17.80 55.13
CA THR A 280 12.21 18.66 56.01
C THR A 280 12.79 20.07 56.13
N GLU A 281 13.84 20.39 55.37
CA GLU A 281 14.44 21.71 55.36
C GLU A 281 13.68 22.66 54.42
N GLY A 282 13.17 23.77 54.97
CA GLY A 282 12.47 24.84 54.24
C GLY A 282 10.96 24.85 54.46
N ASP A 283 10.30 25.89 53.94
CA ASP A 283 8.84 26.14 54.03
C ASP A 283 8.08 25.69 52.74
N ALA A 284 8.69 24.85 51.91
CA ALA A 284 8.08 24.42 50.66
C ALA A 284 6.96 23.39 50.91
N PRO A 285 5.80 23.49 50.21
CA PRO A 285 4.71 22.53 50.35
C PRO A 285 5.14 21.08 50.07
N ALA A 286 4.51 20.12 50.76
CA ALA A 286 4.76 18.69 50.53
C ALA A 286 4.59 18.33 49.04
N GLY A 287 5.56 17.60 48.49
CA GLY A 287 5.57 17.20 47.07
C GLY A 287 6.14 18.26 46.10
N THR A 288 6.66 19.39 46.59
CA THR A 288 7.44 20.34 45.78
C THR A 288 8.91 19.91 45.68
N VAL A 289 9.53 20.13 44.52
CA VAL A 289 10.97 19.91 44.34
C VAL A 289 11.76 21.02 45.02
N VAL A 290 12.47 20.67 46.10
CA VAL A 290 13.29 21.59 46.89
C VAL A 290 14.64 21.83 46.22
N ARG A 291 15.25 20.79 45.65
CA ARG A 291 16.55 20.89 44.98
C ARG A 291 16.67 19.92 43.82
N GLU A 292 17.21 20.41 42.72
CA GLU A 292 17.69 19.60 41.60
C GLU A 292 19.14 19.16 41.87
N LEU A 293 19.39 17.85 41.90
CA LEU A 293 20.73 17.26 42.04
C LEU A 293 21.38 17.03 40.67
N LEU A 294 20.57 16.60 39.70
CA LEU A 294 21.00 16.39 38.32
C LEU A 294 19.87 16.84 37.39
N PRO A 295 20.16 17.68 36.38
CA PRO A 295 19.14 18.15 35.47
C PRO A 295 18.53 17.05 34.62
N GLY A 296 17.21 17.16 34.41
CA GLY A 296 16.48 16.35 33.46
C GLY A 296 16.52 16.97 32.06
N TYR A 297 16.34 16.15 31.04
CA TYR A 297 16.30 16.61 29.65
C TYR A 297 15.22 15.91 28.83
N LEU A 298 14.58 16.68 27.97
CA LEU A 298 13.66 16.24 26.92
C LEU A 298 14.37 16.34 25.58
N TYR A 299 14.04 15.46 24.63
CA TYR A 299 14.41 15.61 23.23
C TYR A 299 13.16 15.60 22.38
N ARG A 300 12.87 16.74 21.73
CA ARG A 300 11.65 16.94 20.91
C ARG A 300 10.37 16.51 21.66
N GLY A 301 10.28 16.86 22.94
CA GLY A 301 9.14 16.52 23.81
C GLY A 301 9.14 15.10 24.39
N VAL A 302 10.10 14.24 24.05
CA VAL A 302 10.23 12.89 24.62
C VAL A 302 11.27 12.88 25.73
N LEU A 303 10.97 12.24 26.86
CA LEU A 303 11.90 12.14 28.00
C LEU A 303 13.19 11.42 27.61
N LEU A 304 14.32 12.12 27.70
CA LEU A 304 15.63 11.56 27.45
C LEU A 304 16.26 11.03 28.74
N ARG A 305 16.23 11.85 29.79
CA ARG A 305 16.70 11.56 31.16
C ARG A 305 15.84 12.30 32.18
N PRO A 306 15.33 11.65 33.24
CA PRO A 306 14.59 12.34 34.30
C PRO A 306 15.51 13.25 35.13
N ALA A 307 14.94 14.31 35.69
CA ALA A 307 15.66 15.14 36.66
C ALA A 307 15.75 14.42 38.00
N LYS A 308 16.95 14.35 38.58
CA LYS A 308 17.12 13.78 39.93
C LYS A 308 16.91 14.85 40.96
N VAL A 309 15.90 14.68 41.81
CA VAL A 309 15.40 15.75 42.67
C VAL A 309 15.27 15.32 44.12
N ILE A 310 15.31 16.30 45.02
CA ILE A 310 14.92 16.17 46.43
C ILE A 310 13.57 16.87 46.60
N ILE A 311 12.60 16.19 47.21
CA ILE A 311 11.25 16.71 47.41
C ILE A 311 10.99 17.08 48.88
N ALA A 312 10.08 18.01 49.14
CA ALA A 312 9.66 18.37 50.48
C ALA A 312 8.76 17.28 51.08
N ALA A 313 9.05 16.87 52.31
CA ALA A 313 8.23 15.90 53.05
C ALA A 313 6.94 16.49 53.65
N GLY A 314 6.89 17.82 53.79
CA GLY A 314 5.87 18.55 54.54
C GLY A 314 6.30 18.90 55.95
#